data_AF-A0A353B8I0-F1
#
_entry.id   AF-A0A353B8I0-F1
#
_cell.length_a   1.000
_cell.length_b   1.000
_cell.length_c   1.000
_cell.angle_alpha   90.00
_cell.angle_beta   90.00
_cell.angle_gamma   90.00
#
_symmetry.space_group_name_H-M   'P 1'
#
loop_
_entity.id
_entity.type
_entity.pdbx_description
1 polymer ?
#
loop_
_entity_poly.entity_id
_entity_poly.type
_entity_poly.pdbx_seq_one_letter_code
_entity_poly.pdbx_strand_id
1 'polypeptide(L)' 'MSTVEAKTQQFASKNKQSLITRALRIEWLGQTVASLCWIVSVFTYGISSVGDWLQLAAATAWLVANIAALLTSADA' A
#
# COMPACT_ATOMS: atom_id res chain seq x y z
N MET A 1 -2.57 -5.40 40.69
CA MET A 1 -1.98 -5.01 39.40
C MET A 1 -2.27 -6.13 38.41
N SER A 2 -3.52 -6.14 37.92
CA SER A 2 -4.20 -7.33 37.40
C SER A 2 -4.33 -7.23 35.90
N THR A 3 -4.09 -8.35 35.21
CA THR A 3 -4.54 -8.85 33.88
C THR A 3 -5.03 -7.87 32.80
N VAL A 4 -5.76 -6.81 33.16
CA VAL A 4 -6.23 -5.72 32.30
C VAL A 4 -5.07 -4.97 31.65
N GLU A 5 -4.01 -4.63 32.39
CA GLU A 5 -2.85 -3.91 31.84
C GLU A 5 -2.07 -4.77 30.83
N ALA A 6 -1.92 -6.06 31.11
CA ALA A 6 -1.28 -7.00 30.19
C ALA A 6 -2.07 -7.20 28.88
N LYS A 7 -3.41 -7.18 28.94
CA LYS A 7 -4.28 -7.25 27.76
C LYS A 7 -4.20 -5.98 26.90
N THR A 8 -4.15 -4.80 27.51
CA THR A 8 -4.01 -3.51 26.81
C THR A 8 -2.66 -3.42 26.09
N GLN A 9 -1.57 -3.85 26.74
CA GLN A 9 -0.23 -3.88 26.14
C GLN A 9 -0.12 -4.92 25.00
N GLN A 10 -0.78 -6.08 25.12
CA GLN A 10 -0.86 -7.04 24.02
C GLN A 10 -1.65 -6.52 22.81
N PHE A 11 -2.75 -5.80 23.03
CA PHE A 11 -3.56 -5.24 21.93
C PHE A 11 -2.76 -4.17 21.16
N ALA A 12 -2.02 -3.33 21.88
CA ALA A 12 -1.14 -2.33 21.28
C ALA A 12 0.04 -2.95 20.49
N SER A 13 0.62 -4.07 20.97
CA SER A 13 1.76 -4.72 20.31
C SER A 13 1.36 -5.60 19.12
N LYS A 14 0.14 -6.17 19.10
CA LYS A 14 -0.35 -7.01 18.00
C LYS A 14 -0.54 -6.22 16.70
N ASN A 15 -0.83 -4.93 16.80
CA ASN A 15 -1.24 -4.13 15.66
C ASN A 15 -0.09 -3.78 14.70
N LYS A 16 1.14 -3.61 15.22
CA LYS A 16 2.31 -3.30 14.37
C LYS A 16 2.80 -4.50 13.56
N GLN A 17 2.65 -5.71 14.09
CA GLN A 17 3.07 -6.96 13.43
C GLN A 17 2.16 -7.31 12.23
N SER A 18 0.89 -6.89 12.27
CA SER A 18 -0.06 -7.16 11.17
C SER A 18 0.32 -6.40 9.88
N LEU A 19 0.89 -5.19 10.01
CA LEU A 19 1.21 -4.33 8.88
C LEU A 19 2.42 -4.82 8.10
N ILE A 20 3.51 -5.16 8.77
CA ILE A 20 4.73 -5.67 8.12
C ILE A 20 4.44 -7.02 7.45
N THR A 21 3.69 -7.89 8.13
CA THR A 21 3.28 -9.20 7.58
C THR A 21 2.38 -9.04 6.35
N ARG A 22 1.54 -8.00 6.32
CA ARG A 22 0.66 -7.69 5.18
C ARG A 22 1.43 -7.01 4.03
N ALA A 23 2.33 -6.09 4.33
CA ALA A 23 3.20 -5.44 3.34
C ALA A 23 4.14 -6.45 2.66
N LEU A 24 4.52 -7.53 3.35
CA LEU A 24 5.29 -8.64 2.79
C LEU A 24 4.44 -9.67 2.04
N ARG A 25 3.12 -9.51 1.96
CA ARG A 25 2.32 -10.38 1.07
C ARG A 25 2.74 -10.10 -0.36
N ILE A 26 3.17 -11.17 -1.03
CA ILE A 26 3.57 -11.16 -2.44
C ILE A 26 2.50 -10.51 -3.32
N GLU A 27 1.22 -10.67 -2.98
CA GLU A 27 0.11 -10.03 -3.68
C GLU A 27 0.15 -8.49 -3.61
N TRP A 28 0.42 -7.93 -2.44
CA TRP A 28 0.51 -6.48 -2.26
C TRP A 28 1.77 -5.91 -2.93
N LEU A 29 2.91 -6.56 -2.73
CA LEU A 29 4.17 -6.21 -3.39
C LEU A 29 4.04 -6.28 -4.91
N GLY A 30 3.40 -7.33 -5.44
CA GLY A 30 3.16 -7.52 -6.87
C GLY A 30 2.31 -6.40 -7.48
N GLN A 31 1.20 -6.02 -6.83
CA GLN A 31 0.35 -4.91 -7.29
C GLN A 31 1.09 -3.56 -7.25
N THR A 32 1.92 -3.34 -6.24
CA THR A 32 2.72 -2.12 -6.09
C THR A 32 3.81 -2.04 -7.16
N VAL A 33 4.54 -3.13 -7.39
CA VAL A 33 5.57 -3.22 -8.43
C VAL A 33 4.96 -3.11 -9.83
N ALA A 34 3.80 -3.74 -10.07
CA ALA A 34 3.10 -3.62 -11.34
C ALA A 34 2.69 -2.16 -11.64
N SER A 35 2.15 -1.45 -10.65
CA SER A 35 1.82 -0.02 -10.77
C SER A 35 3.07 0.83 -11.05
N LEU A 36 4.18 0.59 -10.34
CA LEU A 36 5.44 1.29 -10.61
C LEU A 36 5.97 1.01 -12.02
N CYS A 37 5.92 -0.25 -12.46
CA CYS A 37 6.35 -0.63 -13.80
C CYS A 37 5.49 0.06 -14.88
N TRP A 38 4.20 0.22 -14.63
CA TRP A 38 3.30 0.98 -15.50
C TRP A 38 3.69 2.46 -15.57
N ILE A 39 3.92 3.10 -14.42
CA ILE A 39 4.34 4.50 -14.35
C ILE A 39 5.65 4.70 -15.12
N VAL A 40 6.65 3.85 -14.88
CA VAL A 40 7.94 3.90 -15.59
C VAL A 40 7.75 3.68 -17.08
N SER A 41 6.88 2.75 -17.49
CA SER A 41 6.55 2.53 -18.90
C SER A 41 6.06 3.81 -19.58
N VAL A 42 5.14 4.55 -18.94
CA VAL A 42 4.61 5.83 -19.44
C VAL A 42 5.71 6.88 -19.64
N PHE A 43 6.69 6.94 -18.72
CA PHE A 43 7.84 7.81 -18.90
C PHE A 43 8.80 7.33 -20.01
N THR A 44 8.96 6.00 -20.19
CA THR A 44 9.88 5.45 -21.19
C THR A 44 9.38 5.52 -22.63
N TYR A 45 8.07 5.34 -22.88
CA TYR A 45 7.52 5.52 -24.23
C TYR A 45 7.27 7.01 -24.56
N GLY A 46 7.23 7.86 -23.54
CA GLY A 46 7.12 9.31 -23.65
C GLY A 46 5.67 9.81 -23.54
N ILE A 47 5.51 10.93 -22.83
CA ILE A 47 4.20 11.58 -22.65
C ILE A 47 3.94 12.48 -23.85
N SER A 48 3.03 12.07 -24.74
CA SER A 48 2.75 12.74 -26.01
C SER A 48 1.32 13.29 -26.10
N SER A 49 0.41 12.80 -25.26
CA SER A 49 -1.01 13.13 -25.28
C SER A 49 -1.58 13.36 -23.88
N VAL A 50 -2.72 14.06 -23.81
CA VAL A 50 -3.56 14.16 -22.60
C VAL A 50 -3.93 12.77 -22.06
N GLY A 51 -4.05 11.76 -22.93
CA GLY A 51 -4.31 10.38 -22.51
C GLY A 51 -3.19 9.79 -21.65
N ASP A 52 -1.92 10.13 -21.92
CA ASP A 52 -0.77 9.64 -21.15
C ASP A 52 -0.75 10.23 -19.74
N TRP A 53 -1.14 11.50 -19.61
CA TRP A 53 -1.35 12.15 -18.32
C TRP A 53 -2.45 11.48 -17.50
N LEU A 54 -3.55 11.07 -18.17
CA LEU A 54 -4.65 10.35 -17.52
C LEU A 54 -4.21 8.94 -17.06
N GLN A 55 -3.40 8.25 -17.87
CA GLN A 55 -2.82 6.95 -17.50
C GLN A 55 -1.86 7.08 -16.31
N LEU A 56 -1.02 8.12 -16.30
CA LEU A 56 -0.12 8.40 -15.18
C LEU A 56 -0.92 8.72 -13.90
N ALA A 57 -1.98 9.51 -14.01
CA ALA A 57 -2.87 9.81 -12.90
C ALA A 57 -3.58 8.54 -12.37
N ALA A 58 -4.06 7.68 -13.25
CA ALA A 58 -4.69 6.42 -12.87
C ALA A 58 -3.68 5.47 -12.18
N ALA A 59 -2.47 5.32 -12.74
CA ALA A 59 -1.45 4.45 -12.18
C ALA A 59 -0.94 4.95 -10.81
N THR A 60 -0.79 6.27 -10.65
CA THR A 60 -0.41 6.88 -9.37
C THR A 60 -1.54 6.80 -8.34
N ALA A 61 -2.79 6.99 -8.73
CA ALA A 61 -3.94 6.75 -7.86
C ALA A 61 -4.01 5.29 -7.38
N TRP A 62 -3.68 4.34 -8.25
CA TRP A 62 -3.60 2.93 -7.88
C TRP A 62 -2.47 2.66 -6.88
N LEU A 63 -1.31 3.28 -7.06
CA LEU A 63 -0.22 3.19 -6.08
C LEU A 63 -0.64 3.72 -4.70
N VAL A 64 -1.30 4.89 -4.67
CA VAL A 64 -1.82 5.49 -3.43
C VAL A 64 -2.88 4.60 -2.78
N ALA A 65 -3.80 4.02 -3.57
CA ALA A 65 -4.81 3.10 -3.06
C ALA A 65 -4.18 1.84 -2.44
N ASN A 66 -3.13 1.29 -3.06
CA ASN A 66 -2.40 0.15 -2.49
C ASN A 66 -1.73 0.53 -1.16
N ILE A 67 -1.12 1.71 -1.05
CA ILE A 67 -0.54 2.19 0.20
C ILE A 67 -1.63 2.42 1.26
N ALA A 68 -2.73 3.07 0.89
CA ALA A 68 -3.86 3.30 1.77
C ALA A 68 -4.50 1.99 2.27
N ALA A 69 -4.55 0.95 1.43
CA ALA A 69 -5.03 -0.38 1.82
C ALA A 69 -4.16 -1.01 2.93
N LEU A 70 -2.84 -0.77 2.94
CA LEU A 70 -2.01 -1.19 4.07
C LEU A 70 -2.35 -0.43 5.34
N LEU A 71 -2.56 0.89 5.23
CA LEU A 71 -2.81 1.76 6.39
C LEU A 71 -4.20 1.56 6.99
N THR A 72 -5.25 1.50 6.17
CA THR A 72 -6.65 1.34 6.62
C THR A 72 -6.89 0.00 7.32
N SER A 73 -6.16 -1.03 6.91
CA SER A 73 -6.25 -2.34 7.54
C SER A 73 -5.61 -2.37 8.95
N ALA A 74 -4.93 -1.30 9.38
CA ALA A 74 -4.40 -1.13 10.73
C ALA A 74 -5.46 -0.70 11.75
N ASP A 75 -6.52 -0.03 11.29
CA ASP A 75 -7.56 0.59 12.13
C ASP A 75 -8.88 -0.22 12.17
N ALA A 76 -8.94 -1.35 11.46
CA ALA A 76 -10.08 -2.28 11.45
C ALA A 76 -9.79 -3.56 12.25
#